data_AF-A0A0F9ADI7-F1
#
_entry.id   AF-A0A0F9ADI7-F1
#
_cell.length_a   1.000
_cell.length_b   1.000
_cell.length_c   1.000
_cell.angle_alpha   90.00
_cell.angle_beta   90.00
_cell.angle_gamma   90.00
#
_symmetry.space_group_name_H-M   'P 1'
#
loop_
_entity.id
_entity.type
_entity.pdbx_description
1 polymer ?
#
loop_
_entity_poly.entity_id
_entity_poly.type
_entity_poly.pdbx_seq_one_letter_code
_entity_poly.pdbx_strand_id
1 'polypeptide(L)' 'MGYRRRDGSWHDSCLEKLKMGEPFFVLRAQDKLAPNLIRTWAREAEEHGCLSTKTDEALNAADEMEKWKDRKFPD' A
#
# COMPACT_ATOMS: atom_id res chain seq x y z
N MET A 1 4.99 -3.08 5.63
CA MET A 1 4.76 -3.26 4.18
C MET A 1 5.23 -4.65 3.78
N GLY A 2 4.41 -5.41 3.06
CA GLY A 2 4.78 -6.75 2.60
C GLY A 2 5.90 -6.68 1.57
N TYR A 3 6.98 -7.42 1.77
CA TYR A 3 8.05 -7.54 0.78
C TYR A 3 8.42 -9.00 0.61
N ARG A 4 8.89 -9.34 -0.59
CA ARG A 4 9.37 -10.69 -0.89
C ARG A 4 10.77 -10.86 -0.33
N ARG A 5 10.98 -11.89 0.49
CA ARG A 5 12.29 -12.28 1.00
C ARG A 5 13.14 -12.87 -0.12
N ARG A 6 14.47 -12.89 0.09
CA ARG A 6 15.44 -13.45 -0.87
C ARG A 6 15.24 -14.94 -1.16
N ASP A 7 14.64 -15.67 -0.21
CA ASP A 7 14.27 -17.09 -0.35
C ASP A 7 12.94 -17.30 -1.10
N GLY A 8 12.32 -16.23 -1.58
CA GLY A 8 11.05 -16.26 -2.31
C GLY A 8 9.80 -16.28 -1.43
N SER A 9 9.93 -16.40 -0.11
CA SER A 9 8.82 -16.33 0.84
C SER A 9 8.31 -14.89 1.03
N TRP A 10 7.05 -14.76 1.42
CA TRP A 10 6.44 -13.46 1.75
C TRP A 10 6.51 -13.23 3.25
N HIS A 11 6.95 -12.04 3.68
CA HIS A 11 6.73 -11.59 5.04
C HIS A 11 5.66 -10.50 5.00
N ASP A 12 4.42 -10.86 5.32
CA ASP A 12 3.30 -9.92 5.31
C ASP A 12 2.56 -9.89 6.64
N SER A 13 3.12 -9.14 7.59
CA SER A 13 2.52 -8.93 8.90
C SER A 13 1.22 -8.11 8.88
N CYS A 14 0.80 -7.61 7.71
CA CYS A 14 -0.43 -6.85 7.57
C CYS A 14 -1.62 -7.74 7.23
N LEU A 15 -1.45 -8.75 6.37
CA LEU A 15 -2.53 -9.70 6.02
C LEU A 15 -2.90 -10.60 7.20
N GLU A 16 -1.94 -10.94 8.07
CA GLU A 16 -2.18 -11.70 9.31
C GLU A 16 -3.11 -10.97 10.31
N LYS A 17 -3.29 -9.66 10.14
CA LYS A 17 -4.15 -8.84 11.02
C LYS A 17 -5.59 -8.74 10.55
N LEU A 18 -5.90 -9.23 9.34
CA LEU A 18 -7.26 -9.22 8.80
C LEU A 18 -8.17 -10.09 9.67
N LYS A 19 -9.35 -9.58 10.01
CA LYS A 19 -10.37 -10.36 10.70
C LYS A 19 -10.98 -11.38 9.74
N MET A 20 -11.48 -12.48 10.29
CA MET A 20 -12.21 -13.48 9.51
C MET A 20 -13.41 -12.82 8.81
N GLY A 21 -13.46 -12.93 7.47
CA GLY A 21 -14.53 -12.35 6.65
C GLY A 21 -14.38 -10.86 6.34
N GLU A 22 -13.29 -10.21 6.76
CA GLU A 22 -13.02 -8.81 6.41
C GLU A 22 -12.67 -8.70 4.91
N PRO A 23 -13.43 -7.92 4.12
CA PRO A 23 -13.07 -7.69 2.72
C PRO A 23 -11.82 -6.80 2.67
N PHE A 24 -10.90 -7.15 1.78
CA PHE A 24 -9.69 -6.35 1.53
C PHE A 24 -9.45 -6.21 0.02
N PHE A 25 -8.71 -5.16 -0.34
CA PHE A 25 -8.29 -4.90 -1.71
C PHE A 25 -6.79 -4.61 -1.73
N VAL A 26 -6.10 -5.03 -2.80
CA VAL A 26 -4.65 -4.87 -2.93
C VAL A 26 -4.34 -3.97 -4.11
N LEU A 27 -3.65 -2.88 -3.82
CA LEU A 27 -3.06 -2.00 -4.84
C LEU A 27 -1.63 -2.45 -5.13
N ARG A 28 -1.31 -2.63 -6.41
CA ARG A 28 0.03 -3.02 -6.87
C ARG A 28 0.70 -1.85 -7.55
N ALA A 29 2.03 -1.77 -7.49
CA ALA A 29 2.81 -0.71 -8.14
C ALA A 29 2.57 -0.60 -9.66
N GLN A 30 2.12 -1.70 -10.29
CA GLN A 30 1.71 -1.73 -11.68
C GLN A 30 0.48 -0.85 -11.98
N ASP A 31 -0.38 -0.56 -11.01
CA ASP A 31 -1.55 0.30 -11.19
C ASP A 31 -1.16 1.78 -11.18
N LYS A 32 -1.46 2.49 -12.27
CA LYS A 32 -1.21 3.93 -12.41
C LYS A 32 -2.01 4.81 -11.45
N LEU A 33 -3.20 4.36 -11.01
CA LEU A 33 -4.07 5.12 -10.11
C LEU A 33 -3.67 4.96 -8.64
N ALA A 34 -3.01 3.85 -8.31
CA ALA A 34 -2.73 3.48 -6.93
C ALA A 34 -1.93 4.51 -6.12
N PRO A 35 -0.85 5.15 -6.63
CA PRO A 35 -0.10 6.13 -5.85
C PRO A 35 -0.96 7.31 -5.39
N ASN A 36 -1.80 7.83 -6.29
CA ASN A 36 -2.68 8.96 -5.96
C ASN A 36 -3.76 8.56 -4.95
N LEU A 37 -4.32 7.35 -5.09
CA LEU A 37 -5.29 6.82 -4.13
C LEU A 37 -4.69 6.68 -2.74
N ILE A 38 -3.45 6.16 -2.64
CA ILE A 38 -2.73 6.01 -1.38
C ILE A 38 -2.44 7.38 -0.74
N ARG A 39 -2.01 8.38 -1.51
CA ARG A 39 -1.78 9.74 -0.98
C ARG A 39 -3.06 10.40 -0.48
N THR A 40 -4.17 10.18 -1.20
CA THR A 40 -5.49 10.66 -0.77
C THR A 40 -5.90 10.01 0.54
N TRP A 41 -5.76 8.69 0.64
CA TRP A 41 -6.00 7.95 1.88
C TRP A 41 -5.13 8.43 3.03
N ALA A 42 -3.83 8.66 2.80
CA ALA A 42 -2.91 9.11 3.85
C ALA A 42 -3.34 10.46 4.43
N ARG A 43 -3.71 11.43 3.58
CA ARG A 43 -4.25 12.72 4.02
C ARG A 43 -5.52 12.55 4.88
N GLU A 44 -6.48 11.77 4.40
CA GLU A 44 -7.72 11.54 5.15
C GLU A 44 -7.44 10.82 6.48
N ALA A 45 -6.52 9.86 6.49
CA ALA A 45 -6.13 9.14 7.70
C ALA A 45 -5.49 10.07 8.74
N GLU A 46 -4.61 10.99 8.33
CA GLU A 46 -4.04 12.02 9.22
C GLU A 46 -5.12 12.93 9.80
N GLU A 47 -6.05 13.41 8.96
CA GLU A 47 -7.18 14.26 9.38
C GLU A 47 -8.07 13.57 10.43
N HIS A 48 -8.11 12.23 10.43
CA HIS A 48 -8.85 11.41 11.39
C HIS A 48 -7.98 10.85 12.54
N GLY A 49 -6.76 11.35 12.71
CA GLY A 49 -5.91 11.04 13.87
C GLY A 49 -5.12 9.74 13.76
N CYS A 50 -4.89 9.22 12.55
CA CYS A 50 -3.96 8.13 12.33
C CYS A 50 -2.54 8.54 12.75
N LEU A 51 -1.73 7.57 13.20
CA LEU A 51 -0.34 7.81 13.58
C LEU A 51 0.46 8.25 12.35
N SER A 52 1.25 9.32 12.47
CA SER A 52 2.09 9.84 11.38
C SER A 52 3.02 8.80 10.79
N THR A 53 3.54 7.87 11.61
CA THR A 53 4.40 6.79 11.13
C THR A 53 3.71 5.87 10.12
N LYS A 54 2.39 5.71 10.19
CA LYS A 54 1.61 4.89 9.25
C LYS A 54 1.32 5.63 7.96
N THR A 55 1.08 6.93 8.03
CA THR A 55 0.82 7.77 6.86
C THR A 55 2.13 8.02 6.11
N ASP A 56 3.24 8.23 6.81
CA ASP A 56 4.60 8.27 6.24
C ASP A 56 4.97 6.98 5.51
N GLU A 57 4.70 5.81 6.12
CA GLU A 57 4.90 4.51 5.46
C GLU A 57 4.10 4.44 4.14
N ALA A 58 2.85 4.89 4.13
CA ALA A 58 2.01 4.86 2.94
C ALA A 58 2.48 5.85 1.85
N LEU A 59 2.91 7.06 2.23
CA LEU A 59 3.47 8.04 1.31
C LEU A 59 4.76 7.52 0.64
N ASN A 60 5.65 6.92 1.42
CA ASN A 60 6.84 6.25 0.88
C ASN A 60 6.48 5.11 -0.09
N ALA A 61 5.43 4.34 0.21
CA ALA A 61 4.93 3.32 -0.72
C ALA A 61 4.51 3.93 -2.06
N ALA A 62 3.73 5.01 -2.02
CA ALA A 62 3.24 5.69 -3.21
C ALA A 62 4.39 6.21 -4.09
N ASP A 63 5.45 6.75 -3.49
CA ASP A 63 6.63 7.23 -4.20
C ASP A 63 7.39 6.07 -4.89
N GLU A 64 7.54 4.92 -4.22
CA GLU A 64 8.14 3.73 -4.82
C GLU A 64 7.27 3.14 -5.93
N MET A 65 5.94 3.18 -5.77
CA MET A 65 5.01 2.77 -6.81
C MET A 65 5.12 3.66 -8.04
N GLU A 66 5.37 4.96 -7.91
CA GLU A 66 5.58 5.85 -9.05
C GLU A 66 6.86 5.58 -9.82
N LYS A 67 7.90 5.14 -9.14
CA LYS A 67 9.18 4.75 -9.75
C LYS A 67 9.10 3.42 -10.49
N TRP A 68 8.03 2.65 -10.30
CA TRP A 68 7.82 1.40 -11.01
C TRP A 68 7.69 1.65 -12.51
N LYS A 69 8.49 0.93 -13.32
CA LYS A 69 8.59 1.16 -14.78
C LYS A 69 7.35 0.68 -15.53
N ASP A 70 6.87 -0.52 -15.22
CA ASP A 70 5.82 -1.18 -15.97
C ASP A 70 4.45 -0.91 -15.33
N ARG A 71 3.92 0.29 -15.56
CA ARG A 71 2.60 0.72 -15.03
C ARG A 71 1.53 0.76 -16.11
N LYS A 72 0.32 0.32 -15.77
CA LYS A 72 -0.90 0.37 -16.59
C LYS A 72 -2.09 0.90 -15.77
N PHE A 73 -3.13 1.37 -16.44
CA PHE A 73 -4.42 1.57 -15.77
C PHE A 73 -5.03 0.20 -15.43
N PRO A 74 -5.89 0.11 -14.38
CA PRO A 74 -6.62 -1.11 -14.07
C PRO A 74 -7.42 -1.61 -15.27
N ASP A 75 -7.52 -2.93 -15.41
CA ASP A 75 -8.35 -3.66 -16.37
C ASP A 75 -9.77 -3.94 -15.86
#